data_AF-A0A949MRV1-F1
#
_entry.id   AF-A0A949MRV1-F1
#
_cell.length_a   1.000
_cell.length_b   1.000
_cell.length_c   1.000
_cell.angle_alpha   90.00
_cell.angle_beta   90.00
_cell.angle_gamma   90.00
#
_symmetry.space_group_name_H-M   'P 1'
#
loop_
_entity.id
_entity.type
_entity.pdbx_description
1 polymer ?
#
loop_
_entity_poly.entity_id
_entity_poly.type
_entity_poly.pdbx_seq_one_letter_code
_entity_poly.pdbx_strand_id
1 'polypeptide(L)'
;MRKRNGRATAAASIALAFRTSGLMLALHFGLAQLCASPTTAQPAATKLAATKPAATKSTATQAVGAKAPGAPLAAVKMIPFNFPPESSLAVLDVSAPYTKPDGTPAIKFTKMQARGLIHIPSNASINIIFSYYGLEHLDAFVQLKAVNVTQMNASRLEMDDKQAEVLRNFPNFLRMNFDNTLITDKTLAIIHTFKNLDDLRISATDITGSGFDQLDGLPITNFNMGSLSLKPNMMSKFKSLPSTVTSLNCTRCQLGPAEISFVGKCHKLVALDIGGNKALNDVTIKEFSNLKLLDYINVADTSVTDKSLPFLAKLPSLHKITIRANHFWTVNKIKSPRPDLIVEDVTGSARAPVEVFDPLH
;
A
#
# COMPACT_ATOMS: atom_id res chain seq x y z
N MET A 1 -64.02 -11.34 -37.49
CA MET A 1 -64.87 -10.14 -37.28
C MET A 1 -65.21 -10.00 -35.80
N ARG A 2 -64.91 -8.83 -35.20
CA ARG A 2 -65.41 -8.29 -33.91
C ARG A 2 -65.05 -9.06 -32.63
N LYS A 3 -64.78 -8.47 -31.46
CA LYS A 3 -64.38 -7.14 -30.90
C LYS A 3 -64.19 -7.49 -29.39
N ARG A 4 -63.04 -7.24 -28.77
CA ARG A 4 -62.64 -6.02 -28.02
C ARG A 4 -63.17 -5.95 -26.58
N ASN A 5 -62.29 -5.44 -25.71
CA ASN A 5 -62.44 -4.92 -24.34
C ASN A 5 -62.17 -5.96 -23.24
N GLY A 6 -61.25 -5.78 -22.28
CA GLY A 6 -60.56 -4.58 -21.80
C GLY A 6 -60.74 -4.52 -20.28
N ARG A 7 -59.65 -4.44 -19.51
CA ARG A 7 -59.66 -3.83 -18.17
C ARG A 7 -58.24 -3.58 -17.69
N ALA A 8 -57.93 -2.30 -17.54
CA ALA A 8 -56.85 -1.77 -16.74
C ALA A 8 -57.13 -2.04 -15.25
N THR A 9 -56.08 -2.34 -14.48
CA THR A 9 -56.01 -1.97 -13.06
C THR A 9 -54.62 -1.42 -12.80
N ALA A 10 -54.58 -0.16 -12.39
CA ALA A 10 -53.45 0.44 -11.72
C ALA A 10 -53.52 0.04 -10.24
N ALA A 11 -52.38 -0.34 -9.66
CA ALA A 11 -52.17 -0.35 -8.22
C ALA A 11 -50.74 0.08 -7.94
N ALA A 12 -50.61 1.19 -7.22
CA ALA A 12 -49.38 1.76 -6.73
C ALA A 12 -48.96 1.10 -5.40
N SER A 13 -47.65 1.19 -5.14
CA SER A 13 -46.98 1.15 -3.83
C SER A 13 -46.85 -0.20 -3.12
N ILE A 14 -45.60 -0.64 -2.91
CA ILE A 14 -44.91 -0.65 -1.60
C ILE A 14 -43.50 -1.22 -1.80
N ALA A 15 -42.51 -0.46 -1.31
CA ALA A 15 -41.12 -0.87 -1.20
C ALA A 15 -40.99 -2.03 -0.20
N LEU A 16 -40.19 -3.04 -0.54
CA LEU A 16 -39.61 -3.93 0.46
C LEU A 16 -38.16 -4.24 0.09
N ALA A 17 -37.27 -3.67 0.89
CA ALA A 17 -35.85 -3.95 0.89
C ALA A 17 -35.61 -5.40 1.32
N PHE A 18 -34.84 -6.15 0.54
CA PHE A 18 -34.17 -7.35 1.04
C PHE A 18 -32.66 -7.12 1.05
N ARG A 19 -32.17 -6.75 2.24
CA ARG A 19 -30.80 -7.04 2.66
C ARG A 19 -30.64 -8.56 2.66
N THR A 20 -29.68 -9.06 1.89
CA THR A 20 -29.08 -10.37 2.17
C THR A 20 -27.57 -10.19 2.29
N SER A 21 -27.13 -10.34 3.53
CA SER A 21 -25.74 -10.42 3.95
C SER A 21 -25.11 -11.67 3.33
N GLY A 22 -24.08 -11.47 2.51
CA GLY A 22 -23.22 -12.54 1.99
C GLY A 22 -21.80 -12.31 2.49
N LEU A 23 -21.46 -12.95 3.60
CA LEU A 23 -20.13 -12.98 4.19
C LEU A 23 -19.15 -13.63 3.20
N MET A 24 -18.28 -12.85 2.56
CA MET A 24 -17.16 -13.37 1.77
C MET A 24 -15.86 -13.01 2.50
N LEU A 25 -15.35 -14.00 3.23
CA LEU A 25 -14.08 -13.96 3.94
C LEU A 25 -12.92 -13.99 2.94
N ALA A 26 -12.47 -12.81 2.49
CA ALA A 26 -11.25 -12.70 1.70
C ALA A 26 -10.03 -12.54 2.63
N LEU A 27 -9.40 -13.67 2.95
CA LEU A 27 -8.04 -13.71 3.49
C LEU A 27 -7.06 -13.11 2.46
N HIS A 28 -6.62 -11.88 2.69
CA HIS A 28 -5.45 -11.30 2.02
C HIS A 28 -4.31 -11.22 3.03
N PHE A 29 -3.52 -12.29 3.10
CA PHE A 29 -2.17 -12.26 3.63
C PHE A 29 -1.20 -11.95 2.49
N GLY A 30 -0.22 -11.08 2.75
CA GLY A 30 1.01 -11.01 1.96
C GLY A 30 1.22 -9.71 1.19
N LEU A 31 1.68 -8.67 1.88
CA LEU A 31 2.60 -7.67 1.32
C LEU A 31 3.31 -6.85 2.42
N ALA A 32 3.62 -7.51 3.55
CA ALA A 32 4.40 -6.90 4.63
C ALA A 32 5.33 -7.95 5.25
N GLN A 33 6.32 -8.42 4.50
CA GLN A 33 7.54 -9.04 5.05
C GLN A 33 8.50 -9.35 3.91
N LEU A 34 9.45 -8.45 3.66
CA LEU A 34 10.74 -8.76 3.02
C LEU A 34 11.66 -7.56 3.27
N CYS A 35 12.44 -7.66 4.35
CA CYS A 35 13.81 -7.14 4.48
C CYS A 35 14.24 -7.27 5.95
N ALA A 36 14.82 -8.41 6.31
CA ALA A 36 15.92 -8.54 7.25
C ALA A 36 16.17 -10.01 7.58
N SER A 37 17.27 -10.57 7.08
CA SER A 37 18.09 -11.55 7.81
C SER A 37 19.49 -11.61 7.19
N PRO A 38 20.54 -11.81 8.01
CA PRO A 38 21.91 -11.47 7.67
C PRO A 38 22.63 -12.64 6.98
N THR A 39 23.41 -12.35 5.94
CA THR A 39 24.35 -13.33 5.40
C THR A 39 25.70 -13.15 6.08
N THR A 40 26.06 -14.13 6.89
CA THR A 40 27.45 -14.40 7.30
C THR A 40 28.25 -14.82 6.08
N ALA A 41 29.20 -14.00 5.65
CA ALA A 41 30.21 -14.38 4.68
C ALA A 41 31.59 -13.99 5.22
N GLN A 42 32.29 -15.02 5.69
CA GLN A 42 33.70 -15.05 6.04
C GLN A 42 34.54 -15.02 4.75
N PRO A 43 35.59 -14.19 4.62
CA PRO A 43 36.56 -14.37 3.55
C PRO A 43 37.76 -15.19 4.02
N ALA A 44 38.19 -16.07 3.12
CA ALA A 44 39.35 -16.93 3.19
C ALA A 44 40.66 -16.13 3.28
N ALA A 45 41.60 -16.72 4.02
CA ALA A 45 42.96 -16.27 4.18
C ALA A 45 43.81 -16.58 2.93
N THR A 46 44.53 -15.58 2.43
CA THR A 46 45.66 -15.79 1.52
C THR A 46 46.91 -15.19 2.15
N LYS A 47 47.90 -16.06 2.38
CA LYS A 47 49.24 -15.74 2.89
C LYS A 47 49.94 -14.71 1.99
N LEU A 48 50.56 -13.68 2.57
CA LEU A 48 51.73 -13.04 1.99
C LEU A 48 52.80 -12.84 3.08
N ALA A 49 54.04 -13.10 2.69
CA ALA A 49 55.22 -13.23 3.53
C ALA A 49 55.74 -11.90 4.08
N ALA A 50 56.51 -12.03 5.16
CA ALA A 50 57.07 -10.98 6.00
C ALA A 50 58.21 -10.17 5.35
N THR A 51 58.29 -8.90 5.72
CA THR A 51 59.55 -8.16 5.93
C THR A 51 59.37 -7.09 7.02
N LYS A 52 60.05 -7.27 8.15
CA LYS A 52 60.46 -6.21 9.13
C LYS A 52 61.81 -5.62 8.63
N PRO A 53 62.42 -4.56 9.22
CA PRO A 53 62.00 -3.74 10.37
C PRO A 53 62.28 -2.22 10.24
N ALA A 54 61.74 -1.41 11.17
CA ALA A 54 62.50 -0.34 11.85
C ALA A 54 61.69 0.22 13.02
N ALA A 55 62.33 0.32 14.17
CA ALA A 55 61.76 0.84 15.42
C ALA A 55 62.01 2.35 15.53
N THR A 56 60.99 3.12 15.87
CA THR A 56 61.16 4.42 16.54
C THR A 56 60.01 4.74 17.47
N LYS A 57 60.36 4.75 18.77
CA LYS A 57 59.92 5.63 19.87
C LYS A 57 58.43 5.72 20.23
N SER A 58 58.15 5.03 21.34
CA SER A 58 57.20 5.34 22.41
C SER A 58 56.99 6.83 22.67
N THR A 59 55.73 7.26 22.70
CA THR A 59 55.25 8.38 23.52
C THR A 59 53.82 8.10 24.02
N ALA A 60 53.73 7.98 25.34
CA ALA A 60 52.65 8.40 26.24
C ALA A 60 51.19 8.04 25.89
N THR A 61 50.70 7.05 26.61
CA THR A 61 49.31 6.83 27.01
C THR A 61 48.67 8.13 27.53
N GLN A 62 47.75 8.71 26.77
CA GLN A 62 46.77 9.66 27.32
C GLN A 62 45.52 8.89 27.70
N ALA A 63 45.27 8.79 29.00
CA ALA A 63 43.98 8.42 29.54
C ALA A 63 42.94 9.45 29.05
N VAL A 64 42.02 9.01 28.19
CA VAL A 64 40.87 9.82 27.80
C VAL A 64 39.97 9.90 29.02
N GLY A 65 39.94 11.09 29.63
CA GLY A 65 39.12 11.42 30.77
C GLY A 65 37.65 11.05 30.53
N ALA A 66 37.03 10.49 31.56
CA ALA A 66 35.60 10.27 31.61
C ALA A 66 34.87 11.57 31.25
N LYS A 67 34.13 11.53 30.13
CA LYS A 67 33.28 12.62 29.66
C LYS A 67 32.28 12.92 30.78
N ALA A 68 32.33 14.14 31.32
CA ALA A 68 31.34 14.65 32.27
C ALA A 68 29.91 14.41 31.74
N PRO A 69 28.93 14.13 32.61
CA PRO A 69 27.57 13.86 32.18
C PRO A 69 27.06 15.07 31.38
N GLY A 70 26.70 14.81 30.12
CA GLY A 70 26.17 15.84 29.23
C GLY A 70 24.99 16.56 29.88
N ALA A 71 24.90 17.87 29.64
CA ALA A 71 23.80 18.71 30.12
C ALA A 71 22.44 17.99 29.94
N PRO A 72 21.51 18.11 30.90
CA PRO A 72 20.24 17.42 30.84
C PRO A 72 19.53 17.75 29.52
N LEU A 73 19.24 16.72 28.73
CA LEU A 73 18.46 16.82 27.51
C LEU A 73 17.17 17.60 27.84
N ALA A 74 16.92 18.69 27.12
CA ALA A 74 15.71 19.49 27.33
C ALA A 74 14.48 18.58 27.27
N ALA A 75 13.65 18.63 28.32
CA ALA A 75 12.48 17.79 28.41
C ALA A 75 11.52 18.08 27.25
N VAL A 76 11.12 17.04 26.52
CA VAL A 76 10.15 17.17 25.42
C VAL A 76 8.79 17.56 25.99
N LYS A 77 8.19 18.62 25.45
CA LYS A 77 6.86 19.08 25.87
C LYS A 77 5.81 18.01 25.54
N MET A 78 5.01 17.64 26.55
CA MET A 78 3.86 16.76 26.38
C MET A 78 2.60 17.60 26.15
N ILE A 79 1.88 17.35 25.06
CA ILE A 79 0.66 18.07 24.71
C ILE A 79 -0.56 17.23 25.14
N PRO A 80 -1.47 17.77 25.97
CA PRO A 80 -2.69 17.07 26.35
C PRO A 80 -3.71 17.11 25.21
N PHE A 81 -4.38 15.98 24.98
CA PHE A 81 -5.52 15.84 24.07
C PHE A 81 -6.66 15.15 24.80
N ASN A 82 -7.86 15.72 24.70
CA ASN A 82 -9.03 15.21 25.39
C ASN A 82 -10.00 14.61 24.38
N PHE A 83 -10.16 13.29 24.44
CA PHE A 83 -11.14 12.55 23.64
C PHE A 83 -12.32 12.13 24.50
N PRO A 84 -13.50 11.88 23.90
CA PRO A 84 -14.61 11.25 24.62
C PRO A 84 -14.16 9.99 25.38
N PRO A 85 -14.51 9.83 26.67
CA PRO A 85 -14.03 8.72 27.49
C PRO A 85 -14.78 7.39 27.24
N GLU A 86 -15.94 7.43 26.60
CA GLU A 86 -16.89 6.30 26.49
C GLU A 86 -16.34 5.18 25.60
N SER A 87 -15.59 5.55 24.55
CA SER A 87 -15.03 4.60 23.59
C SER A 87 -13.81 5.20 22.90
N SER A 88 -12.92 4.32 22.42
CA SER A 88 -11.75 4.77 21.67
C SER A 88 -12.13 5.14 20.25
N LEU A 89 -11.91 6.39 19.88
CA LEU A 89 -12.20 6.89 18.55
C LEU A 89 -11.16 6.41 17.51
N ALA A 90 -9.95 6.06 17.96
CA ALA A 90 -8.86 5.58 17.11
C ALA A 90 -7.76 4.92 17.93
N VAL A 91 -6.93 4.13 17.26
CA VAL A 91 -5.58 3.84 17.75
C VAL A 91 -4.61 4.84 17.13
N LEU A 92 -3.80 5.49 17.96
CA LEU A 92 -2.73 6.39 17.53
C LEU A 92 -1.41 5.64 17.67
N ASP A 93 -0.74 5.36 16.55
CA ASP A 93 0.67 4.95 16.61
C ASP A 93 1.52 6.23 16.64
N VAL A 94 2.18 6.45 17.77
CA VAL A 94 2.99 7.63 18.07
C VAL A 94 4.46 7.27 17.93
N SER A 95 5.15 7.96 17.04
CA SER A 95 6.60 7.84 16.83
C SER A 95 7.28 9.11 17.34
N ALA A 96 7.96 9.02 18.48
CA ALA A 96 8.63 10.17 19.10
C ALA A 96 10.16 10.02 19.05
N PRO A 97 10.89 10.92 18.38
CA PRO A 97 12.34 10.90 18.41
C PRO A 97 12.84 11.29 19.80
N TYR A 98 13.89 10.60 20.26
CA TYR A 98 14.58 10.88 21.51
C TYR A 98 16.07 10.57 21.38
N THR A 99 16.86 11.05 22.34
CA THR A 99 18.29 10.74 22.44
C THR A 99 18.50 9.76 23.59
N LYS A 100 19.18 8.65 23.34
CA LYS A 100 19.53 7.68 24.39
C LYS A 100 20.56 8.27 25.37
N PRO A 101 20.77 7.67 26.55
CA PRO A 101 21.80 8.13 27.49
C PRO A 101 23.22 8.17 26.90
N ASP A 102 23.51 7.33 25.90
CA ASP A 102 24.79 7.30 25.18
C ASP A 102 24.94 8.40 24.09
N GLY A 103 23.91 9.24 23.89
CA GLY A 103 23.88 10.29 22.87
C GLY A 103 23.39 9.85 21.50
N THR A 104 23.07 8.57 21.29
CA THR A 104 22.59 8.09 19.99
C THR A 104 21.11 8.45 19.76
N PRO A 105 20.73 8.90 18.55
CA PRO A 105 19.34 9.16 18.22
C PRO A 105 18.55 7.85 18.11
N ALA A 106 17.31 7.86 18.59
CA ALA A 106 16.39 6.74 18.52
C ALA A 106 14.94 7.21 18.37
N ILE A 107 14.05 6.29 18.03
CA ILE A 107 12.61 6.54 17.94
C ILE A 107 11.91 5.65 18.97
N LYS A 108 11.03 6.23 19.77
CA LYS A 108 10.14 5.51 20.66
C LYS A 108 8.79 5.35 19.98
N PHE A 109 8.37 4.12 19.77
CA PHE A 109 7.03 3.78 19.25
C PHE A 109 6.09 3.50 20.41
N THR A 110 4.94 4.15 20.42
CA THR A 110 3.90 3.97 21.45
C THR A 110 2.55 3.85 20.77
N LYS A 111 1.74 2.86 21.14
CA LYS A 111 0.34 2.78 20.74
C LYS A 111 -0.54 3.38 21.81
N MET A 112 -1.42 4.29 21.44
CA MET A 112 -2.32 4.98 22.36
C MET A 112 -3.76 4.86 21.87
N GLN A 113 -4.71 4.72 22.80
CA GLN A 113 -6.13 4.80 22.48
C GLN A 113 -6.54 6.27 22.51
N ALA A 114 -7.22 6.76 21.47
CA ALA A 114 -7.81 8.10 21.45
C ALA A 114 -9.09 8.09 22.29
N ARG A 115 -8.92 8.03 23.62
CA ARG A 115 -10.00 7.94 24.63
C ARG A 115 -9.60 8.68 25.90
N GLY A 116 -10.46 9.56 26.38
CA GLY A 116 -10.17 10.39 27.56
C GLY A 116 -8.96 11.30 27.35
N LEU A 117 -8.34 11.70 28.46
CA LEU A 117 -7.15 12.54 28.44
C LEU A 117 -5.90 11.70 28.11
N ILE A 118 -5.24 12.05 27.01
CA ILE A 118 -3.94 11.49 26.61
C ILE A 118 -2.90 12.60 26.46
N HIS A 119 -1.62 12.23 26.55
CA HIS A 119 -0.50 13.17 26.39
C HIS A 119 0.44 12.67 25.31
N ILE A 120 0.70 13.48 24.28
CA ILE A 120 1.59 13.12 23.17
C ILE A 120 2.78 14.09 23.13
N PRO A 121 4.02 13.60 22.93
CA PRO A 121 5.18 14.48 22.77
C PRO A 121 5.02 15.44 21.58
N SER A 122 5.39 16.70 21.75
CA SER A 122 5.22 17.75 20.72
C SER A 122 6.05 17.53 19.45
N ASN A 123 7.10 16.70 19.53
CA ASN A 123 7.97 16.35 18.41
C ASN A 123 7.59 15.01 17.74
N ALA A 124 6.46 14.42 18.12
CA ALA A 124 6.04 13.12 17.60
C ALA A 124 5.37 13.23 16.22
N SER A 125 5.55 12.17 15.43
CA SER A 125 4.74 11.90 14.24
C SER A 125 3.68 10.85 14.57
N ILE A 126 2.47 11.03 14.04
CA ILE A 126 1.31 10.20 14.34
C ILE A 126 0.80 9.50 13.08
N ASN A 127 0.45 8.23 13.24
CA ASN A 127 -0.47 7.49 12.38
C ASN A 127 -1.83 7.35 13.10
N ILE A 128 -2.90 7.81 12.46
CA ILE A 128 -4.26 7.67 12.98
C ILE A 128 -4.90 6.42 12.36
N ILE A 129 -5.20 5.41 13.16
CA ILE A 129 -5.98 4.24 12.75
C ILE A 129 -7.40 4.45 13.27
N PHE A 130 -8.29 4.92 12.41
CA PHE A 130 -9.67 5.23 12.79
C PHE A 130 -10.42 3.96 13.23
N SER A 131 -11.39 4.14 14.13
CA SER A 131 -12.42 3.15 14.42
C SER A 131 -13.74 3.55 13.77
N TYR A 132 -14.72 2.64 13.76
CA TYR A 132 -16.09 2.95 13.32
C TYR A 132 -16.65 4.17 14.08
N TYR A 133 -16.55 4.18 15.41
CA TYR A 133 -16.96 5.31 16.24
C TYR A 133 -16.16 6.58 15.95
N GLY A 134 -14.88 6.46 15.59
CA GLY A 134 -14.05 7.60 15.21
C GLY A 134 -14.60 8.40 14.04
N LEU A 135 -15.23 7.73 13.07
CA LEU A 135 -15.81 8.40 11.90
C LEU A 135 -17.07 9.21 12.22
N GLU A 136 -17.74 8.90 13.34
CA GLU A 136 -18.89 9.64 13.84
C GLU A 136 -18.46 10.89 14.66
N HIS A 137 -17.18 10.98 15.04
CA HIS A 137 -16.63 12.01 15.93
C HIS A 137 -15.34 12.63 15.39
N LEU A 138 -15.29 12.90 14.09
CA LEU A 138 -14.08 13.40 13.40
C LEU A 138 -13.62 14.79 13.89
N ASP A 139 -14.54 15.60 14.39
CA ASP A 139 -14.26 16.91 15.00
C ASP A 139 -13.30 16.80 16.20
N ALA A 140 -13.40 15.71 16.97
CA ALA A 140 -12.51 15.44 18.09
C ALA A 140 -11.05 15.27 17.66
N PHE A 141 -10.76 14.96 16.39
CA PHE A 141 -9.38 14.81 15.91
C PHE A 141 -8.73 16.14 15.50
N VAL A 142 -9.51 17.22 15.31
CA VAL A 142 -8.97 18.53 14.89
C VAL A 142 -7.92 19.06 15.86
N GLN A 143 -8.02 18.72 17.15
CA GLN A 143 -7.01 19.06 18.15
C GLN A 143 -5.60 18.54 17.80
N LEU A 144 -5.50 17.40 17.09
CA LEU A 144 -4.22 16.80 16.69
C LEU A 144 -3.44 17.65 15.68
N LYS A 145 -3.99 18.77 15.17
CA LYS A 145 -3.22 19.75 14.39
C LYS A 145 -2.02 20.34 15.14
N ALA A 146 -2.01 20.21 16.47
CA ALA A 146 -0.90 20.63 17.32
C ALA A 146 0.34 19.70 17.26
N VAL A 147 0.23 18.57 16.56
CA VAL A 147 1.27 17.55 16.39
C VAL A 147 1.32 17.11 14.92
N ASN A 148 2.40 16.42 14.54
CA ASN A 148 2.61 16.06 13.15
C ASN A 148 1.85 14.78 12.78
N VAL A 149 0.65 14.91 12.21
CA VAL A 149 -0.08 13.77 11.64
C VAL A 149 0.48 13.48 10.25
N THR A 150 1.03 12.28 10.09
CA THR A 150 1.74 11.87 8.86
C THR A 150 1.08 10.70 8.15
N GLN A 151 0.25 9.93 8.84
CA GLN A 151 -0.38 8.75 8.27
C GLN A 151 -1.80 8.62 8.77
N MET A 152 -2.66 8.04 7.94
CA MET A 152 -4.01 7.64 8.34
C MET A 152 -4.39 6.30 7.74
N ASN A 153 -5.21 5.55 8.48
CA ASN A 153 -5.86 4.34 8.04
C ASN A 153 -7.35 4.38 8.40
N ALA A 154 -8.19 4.42 7.36
CA ALA A 154 -9.64 4.31 7.44
C ALA A 154 -10.15 3.08 6.68
N SER A 155 -9.26 2.15 6.34
CA SER A 155 -9.59 1.00 5.50
C SER A 155 -10.70 0.16 6.12
N ARG A 156 -11.63 -0.29 5.28
CA ARG A 156 -12.82 -1.08 5.67
C ARG A 156 -13.76 -0.35 6.61
N LEU A 157 -13.74 0.98 6.59
CA LEU A 157 -14.73 1.82 7.26
C LEU A 157 -15.55 2.57 6.22
N GLU A 158 -16.76 2.98 6.58
CA GLU A 158 -17.68 3.70 5.70
C GLU A 158 -17.34 5.20 5.59
N MET A 159 -16.06 5.55 5.41
CA MET A 159 -15.64 6.94 5.23
C MET A 159 -16.10 7.46 3.87
N ASP A 160 -16.89 8.54 3.85
CA ASP A 160 -17.34 9.24 2.64
C ASP A 160 -16.54 10.53 2.36
N ASP A 161 -16.83 11.19 1.24
CA ASP A 161 -16.15 12.44 0.86
C ASP A 161 -16.36 13.58 1.85
N LYS A 162 -17.53 13.64 2.53
CA LYS A 162 -17.84 14.69 3.50
C LYS A 162 -16.99 14.52 4.76
N GLN A 163 -16.86 13.29 5.23
CA GLN A 163 -15.99 12.94 6.35
C GLN A 163 -14.52 13.19 6.02
N ALA A 164 -14.09 12.89 4.79
CA ALA A 164 -12.71 13.13 4.35
C ALA A 164 -12.28 14.62 4.41
N GLU A 165 -13.20 15.58 4.45
CA GLU A 165 -12.87 17.01 4.58
C GLU A 165 -12.09 17.33 5.88
N VAL A 166 -12.26 16.54 6.95
CA VAL A 166 -11.49 16.74 8.20
C VAL A 166 -9.98 16.64 7.97
N LEU A 167 -9.55 15.89 6.95
CA LEU A 167 -8.15 15.62 6.66
C LEU A 167 -7.38 16.87 6.25
N ARG A 168 -8.08 17.94 5.81
CA ARG A 168 -7.47 19.24 5.51
C ARG A 168 -6.77 19.89 6.70
N ASN A 169 -7.11 19.48 7.92
CA ASN A 169 -6.44 19.95 9.13
C ASN A 169 -5.01 19.40 9.29
N PHE A 170 -4.61 18.42 8.47
CA PHE A 170 -3.34 17.70 8.60
C PHE A 170 -2.55 17.75 7.27
N PRO A 171 -1.77 18.82 7.02
CA PRO A 171 -1.16 19.04 5.70
C PRO A 171 0.03 18.12 5.37
N ASN A 172 0.54 17.35 6.34
CA ASN A 172 1.80 16.61 6.24
C ASN A 172 1.63 15.11 5.99
N PHE A 173 0.50 14.67 5.43
CA PHE A 173 0.31 13.26 5.10
C PHE A 173 1.38 12.74 4.15
N LEU A 174 1.98 11.63 4.55
CA LEU A 174 2.92 10.82 3.79
C LEU A 174 2.26 9.53 3.30
N ARG A 175 1.34 8.95 4.10
CA ARG A 175 0.62 7.71 3.75
C ARG A 175 -0.86 7.80 4.07
N MET A 176 -1.71 7.40 3.14
CA MET A 176 -3.15 7.39 3.33
C MET A 176 -3.75 6.08 2.83
N ASN A 177 -4.47 5.39 3.72
CA ASN A 177 -5.18 4.16 3.37
C ASN A 177 -6.71 4.31 3.49
N PHE A 178 -7.35 4.36 2.32
CA PHE A 178 -8.81 4.38 2.11
C PHE A 178 -9.33 3.07 1.49
N ASP A 179 -8.54 1.99 1.48
CA ASP A 179 -8.97 0.73 0.87
C ASP A 179 -10.32 0.28 1.46
N ASN A 180 -11.31 -0.04 0.63
CA ASN A 180 -12.66 -0.45 1.03
C ASN A 180 -13.39 0.63 1.86
N THR A 181 -13.46 1.85 1.33
CA THR A 181 -14.24 2.97 1.88
C THR A 181 -15.22 3.50 0.83
N LEU A 182 -16.04 4.49 1.19
CA LEU A 182 -17.09 5.07 0.33
C LEU A 182 -16.67 6.38 -0.36
N ILE A 183 -15.36 6.66 -0.42
CA ILE A 183 -14.85 7.86 -1.07
C ILE A 183 -15.05 7.79 -2.59
N THR A 184 -15.25 8.95 -3.22
CA THR A 184 -15.38 9.09 -4.67
C THR A 184 -14.25 9.95 -5.23
N ASP A 185 -14.29 10.25 -6.53
CA ASP A 185 -13.36 11.17 -7.19
C ASP A 185 -13.28 12.55 -6.50
N LYS A 186 -14.28 12.97 -5.71
CA LYS A 186 -14.24 14.23 -4.96
C LYS A 186 -13.12 14.26 -3.91
N THR A 187 -12.87 13.14 -3.24
CA THR A 187 -11.80 13.05 -2.25
C THR A 187 -10.41 13.24 -2.87
N LEU A 188 -10.22 12.98 -4.17
CA LEU A 188 -8.94 13.22 -4.86
C LEU A 188 -8.56 14.71 -4.84
N ALA A 189 -9.53 15.63 -4.81
CA ALA A 189 -9.30 17.07 -4.70
C ALA A 189 -8.80 17.46 -3.31
N ILE A 190 -9.16 16.70 -2.28
CA ILE A 190 -8.61 16.83 -0.93
C ILE A 190 -7.16 16.32 -0.94
N ILE A 191 -6.94 15.12 -1.49
CA ILE A 191 -5.65 14.44 -1.53
C ILE A 191 -4.57 15.28 -2.25
N HIS A 192 -4.94 16.00 -3.32
CA HIS A 192 -4.03 16.90 -4.03
C HIS A 192 -3.32 17.94 -3.14
N THR A 193 -3.88 18.28 -1.98
CA THR A 193 -3.27 19.25 -1.06
C THR A 193 -2.08 18.71 -0.27
N PHE A 194 -1.90 17.39 -0.21
CA PHE A 194 -0.85 16.73 0.57
C PHE A 194 0.41 16.51 -0.28
N LYS A 195 1.25 17.56 -0.37
CA LYS A 195 2.40 17.59 -1.30
C LYS A 195 3.55 16.63 -0.96
N ASN A 196 3.51 16.00 0.21
CA ASN A 196 4.50 15.01 0.63
C ASN A 196 3.95 13.56 0.55
N LEU A 197 2.79 13.35 -0.06
CA LEU A 197 2.15 12.05 -0.14
C LEU A 197 2.95 11.08 -1.00
N ASP A 198 3.39 10.00 -0.37
CA ASP A 198 4.25 8.96 -0.94
C ASP A 198 3.49 7.64 -1.17
N ASP A 199 2.59 7.29 -0.25
CA ASP A 199 1.78 6.06 -0.29
C ASP A 199 0.28 6.39 -0.29
N LEU A 200 -0.40 6.01 -1.37
CA LEU A 200 -1.84 6.18 -1.50
C LEU A 200 -2.50 4.83 -1.77
N ARG A 201 -3.49 4.47 -0.95
CA ARG A 201 -4.30 3.27 -1.14
C ARG A 201 -5.77 3.64 -1.19
N ILE A 202 -6.42 3.32 -2.31
CA ILE A 202 -7.81 3.66 -2.63
C ILE A 202 -8.55 2.47 -3.26
N SER A 203 -8.07 1.26 -3.00
CA SER A 203 -8.63 0.04 -3.60
C SER A 203 -10.06 -0.21 -3.14
N ALA A 204 -10.90 -0.71 -4.05
CA ALA A 204 -12.31 -1.02 -3.76
C ALA A 204 -13.07 0.17 -3.14
N THR A 205 -12.92 1.35 -3.73
CA THR A 205 -13.71 2.55 -3.43
C THR A 205 -14.60 2.90 -4.62
N ASP A 206 -15.43 3.94 -4.48
CA ASP A 206 -16.33 4.44 -5.54
C ASP A 206 -15.63 5.42 -6.51
N ILE A 207 -14.30 5.43 -6.53
CA ILE A 207 -13.50 6.22 -7.47
C ILE A 207 -13.61 5.64 -8.88
N THR A 208 -13.98 6.49 -9.84
CA THR A 208 -14.18 6.09 -11.25
C THR A 208 -12.96 6.36 -12.12
N GLY A 209 -11.98 7.12 -11.62
CA GLY A 209 -10.81 7.60 -12.33
C GLY A 209 -11.02 8.93 -13.06
N SER A 210 -12.23 9.49 -13.00
CA SER A 210 -12.55 10.79 -13.59
C SER A 210 -11.72 11.93 -12.99
N GLY A 211 -11.32 11.82 -11.72
CA GLY A 211 -10.51 12.79 -11.00
C GLY A 211 -9.00 12.49 -10.94
N PHE A 212 -8.48 11.49 -11.67
CA PHE A 212 -7.05 11.12 -11.60
C PHE A 212 -6.09 12.25 -12.00
N ASP A 213 -6.52 13.22 -12.80
CA ASP A 213 -5.74 14.42 -13.12
C ASP A 213 -5.52 15.34 -11.91
N GLN A 214 -6.31 15.20 -10.85
CA GLN A 214 -6.11 15.92 -9.59
C GLN A 214 -4.93 15.38 -8.78
N LEU A 215 -4.44 14.17 -9.09
CA LEU A 215 -3.26 13.61 -8.44
C LEU A 215 -1.95 14.07 -9.08
N ASP A 216 -2.03 15.00 -10.05
CA ASP A 216 -0.85 15.53 -10.73
C ASP A 216 0.08 16.31 -9.78
N GLY A 217 1.38 16.10 -9.95
CA GLY A 217 2.44 16.72 -9.16
C GLY A 217 2.67 16.09 -7.80
N LEU A 218 1.88 15.09 -7.39
CA LEU A 218 2.12 14.38 -6.13
C LEU A 218 3.27 13.36 -6.28
N PRO A 219 4.16 13.25 -5.28
CA PRO A 219 5.32 12.35 -5.34
C PRO A 219 4.95 10.90 -4.98
N ILE A 220 3.80 10.40 -5.43
CA ILE A 220 3.31 9.06 -5.07
C ILE A 220 4.26 8.01 -5.65
N THR A 221 4.87 7.21 -4.77
CA THR A 221 5.76 6.10 -5.15
C THR A 221 5.09 4.74 -4.97
N ASN A 222 4.16 4.63 -4.02
CA ASN A 222 3.38 3.43 -3.74
C ASN A 222 1.90 3.72 -3.98
N PHE A 223 1.31 3.07 -4.98
CA PHE A 223 -0.09 3.32 -5.33
C PHE A 223 -0.89 2.03 -5.42
N ASN A 224 -1.87 1.87 -4.53
CA ASN A 224 -2.86 0.81 -4.60
C ASN A 224 -4.20 1.35 -5.05
N MET A 225 -4.60 0.98 -6.27
CA MET A 225 -5.86 1.37 -6.89
C MET A 225 -6.65 0.15 -7.39
N GLY A 226 -6.39 -1.03 -6.81
CA GLY A 226 -7.05 -2.28 -7.22
C GLY A 226 -8.57 -2.25 -7.03
N SER A 227 -9.30 -3.04 -7.81
CA SER A 227 -10.76 -3.21 -7.75
C SER A 227 -11.54 -1.90 -7.93
N LEU A 228 -10.99 -0.93 -8.64
CA LEU A 228 -11.74 0.23 -9.13
C LEU A 228 -12.47 -0.09 -10.43
N SER A 229 -13.70 0.38 -10.59
CA SER A 229 -14.47 0.19 -11.82
C SER A 229 -14.12 1.26 -12.86
N LEU A 230 -12.92 1.19 -13.43
CA LEU A 230 -12.44 2.20 -14.38
C LEU A 230 -13.07 2.02 -15.76
N LYS A 231 -13.42 3.14 -16.38
CA LYS A 231 -13.74 3.18 -17.81
C LYS A 231 -12.45 3.16 -18.66
N PRO A 232 -12.54 2.81 -19.95
CA PRO A 232 -11.40 2.93 -20.86
C PRO A 232 -10.81 4.34 -20.86
N ASN A 233 -9.49 4.41 -21.02
CA ASN A 233 -8.62 5.58 -21.07
C ASN A 233 -8.46 6.36 -19.76
N MET A 234 -9.02 5.93 -18.63
CA MET A 234 -8.87 6.69 -17.37
C MET A 234 -7.42 6.81 -16.90
N MET A 235 -6.59 5.78 -17.12
CA MET A 235 -5.15 5.83 -16.77
C MET A 235 -4.38 6.95 -17.50
N SER A 236 -4.85 7.40 -18.67
CA SER A 236 -4.20 8.50 -19.42
C SER A 236 -4.31 9.87 -18.73
N LYS A 237 -5.21 10.02 -17.74
CA LYS A 237 -5.36 11.25 -16.97
C LYS A 237 -4.20 11.51 -16.01
N PHE A 238 -3.46 10.47 -15.62
CA PHE A 238 -2.24 10.62 -14.83
C PHE A 238 -1.11 11.21 -15.69
N LYS A 239 -0.69 12.44 -15.38
CA LYS A 239 0.40 13.10 -16.10
C LYS A 239 1.78 12.80 -15.50
N SER A 240 1.94 13.02 -14.20
CA SER A 240 3.23 12.87 -13.49
C SER A 240 3.46 11.51 -12.83
N LEU A 241 2.41 10.76 -12.51
CA LEU A 241 2.52 9.46 -11.82
C LEU A 241 3.52 8.48 -12.48
N PRO A 242 3.62 8.36 -13.82
CA PRO A 242 4.64 7.50 -14.46
C PRO A 242 6.09 7.83 -14.08
N SER A 243 6.37 9.07 -13.66
CA SER A 243 7.72 9.51 -13.31
C SER A 243 8.10 9.25 -11.85
N THR A 244 7.13 8.89 -11.01
CA THR A 244 7.30 8.74 -9.55
C THR A 244 7.05 7.31 -9.06
N VAL A 245 6.08 6.61 -9.65
CA VAL A 245 5.61 5.32 -9.13
C VAL A 245 6.68 4.22 -9.22
N THR A 246 6.86 3.51 -8.10
CA THR A 246 7.77 2.37 -7.95
C THR A 246 7.01 1.08 -7.65
N SER A 247 5.83 1.17 -7.02
CA SER A 247 4.93 0.05 -6.78
C SER A 247 3.52 0.44 -7.19
N LEU A 248 2.93 -0.34 -8.11
CA LEU A 248 1.58 -0.10 -8.63
C LEU A 248 0.74 -1.37 -8.53
N ASN A 249 -0.35 -1.31 -7.77
CA ASN A 249 -1.41 -2.32 -7.80
C ASN A 249 -2.65 -1.74 -8.49
N CYS A 250 -2.99 -2.33 -9.64
CA CYS A 250 -4.19 -2.03 -10.42
C CYS A 250 -4.91 -3.34 -10.79
N THR A 251 -4.95 -4.27 -9.83
CA THR A 251 -5.70 -5.53 -9.95
C THR A 251 -7.17 -5.27 -10.20
N ARG A 252 -7.83 -6.05 -11.05
CA ARG A 252 -9.29 -6.00 -11.27
C ARG A 252 -9.83 -4.58 -11.57
N CYS A 253 -9.04 -3.76 -12.27
CA CYS A 253 -9.42 -2.39 -12.63
C CYS A 253 -10.04 -2.26 -14.02
N GLN A 254 -10.42 -3.39 -14.64
CA GLN A 254 -10.95 -3.44 -16.01
C GLN A 254 -9.94 -2.90 -17.05
N LEU A 255 -8.63 -3.08 -16.81
CA LEU A 255 -7.59 -2.61 -17.71
C LEU A 255 -7.61 -3.34 -19.04
N GLY A 256 -7.43 -2.59 -20.13
CA GLY A 256 -7.25 -3.10 -21.48
C GLY A 256 -5.96 -2.61 -22.15
N PRO A 257 -5.83 -2.81 -23.47
CA PRO A 257 -4.63 -2.44 -24.21
C PRO A 257 -4.31 -0.93 -24.21
N ALA A 258 -5.32 -0.07 -24.08
CA ALA A 258 -5.08 1.38 -24.01
C ALA A 258 -4.38 1.76 -22.69
N GLU A 259 -4.81 1.13 -21.58
CA GLU A 259 -4.29 1.38 -20.24
C GLU A 259 -2.88 0.85 -20.06
N ILE A 260 -2.50 -0.25 -20.72
CA ILE A 260 -1.18 -0.85 -20.51
C ILE A 260 -0.04 0.03 -21.04
N SER A 261 -0.32 0.87 -22.05
CA SER A 261 0.64 1.85 -22.58
C SER A 261 1.07 2.88 -21.51
N PHE A 262 0.21 3.14 -20.53
CA PHE A 262 0.54 3.96 -19.38
C PHE A 262 1.60 3.28 -18.50
N VAL A 263 1.43 1.98 -18.23
CA VAL A 263 2.36 1.21 -17.40
C VAL A 263 3.76 1.16 -18.04
N GLY A 264 3.86 1.06 -19.36
CA GLY A 264 5.13 1.13 -20.09
C GLY A 264 5.89 2.45 -19.93
N LYS A 265 5.24 3.53 -19.46
CA LYS A 265 5.88 4.82 -19.15
C LYS A 265 6.44 4.90 -17.73
N CYS A 266 6.09 3.95 -16.86
CA CYS A 266 6.48 3.92 -15.44
C CYS A 266 7.91 3.39 -15.26
N HIS A 267 8.93 4.09 -15.76
CA HIS A 267 10.31 3.59 -15.83
C HIS A 267 10.98 3.31 -14.47
N LYS A 268 10.41 3.81 -13.37
CA LYS A 268 10.85 3.54 -12.00
C LYS A 268 10.16 2.35 -11.34
N LEU A 269 9.24 1.70 -12.05
CA LEU A 269 8.43 0.62 -11.50
C LEU A 269 9.30 -0.61 -11.17
N VAL A 270 9.19 -1.05 -9.92
CA VAL A 270 9.84 -2.22 -9.35
C VAL A 270 8.82 -3.33 -9.13
N ALA A 271 7.60 -3.00 -8.72
CA ALA A 271 6.53 -3.96 -8.48
C ALA A 271 5.26 -3.57 -9.23
N LEU A 272 4.68 -4.52 -9.97
CA LEU A 272 3.44 -4.35 -10.71
C LEU A 272 2.46 -5.48 -10.40
N ASP A 273 1.25 -5.13 -9.99
CA ASP A 273 0.14 -6.08 -9.91
C ASP A 273 -1.01 -5.67 -10.84
N ILE A 274 -1.20 -6.45 -11.90
CA ILE A 274 -2.26 -6.28 -12.91
C ILE A 274 -3.22 -7.48 -12.91
N GLY A 275 -3.22 -8.28 -11.84
CA GLY A 275 -4.03 -9.49 -11.76
C GLY A 275 -5.53 -9.23 -11.92
N GLY A 276 -6.26 -10.17 -12.51
CA GLY A 276 -7.71 -10.09 -12.71
C GLY A 276 -8.18 -9.14 -13.83
N ASN A 277 -7.26 -8.55 -14.61
CA ASN A 277 -7.59 -7.77 -15.80
C ASN A 277 -7.65 -8.66 -17.04
N LYS A 278 -8.82 -9.27 -17.28
CA LYS A 278 -9.01 -10.32 -18.31
C LYS A 278 -8.71 -9.89 -19.75
N ALA A 279 -8.81 -8.59 -20.06
CA ALA A 279 -8.53 -8.08 -21.40
C ALA A 279 -7.03 -8.01 -21.72
N LEU A 280 -6.15 -8.18 -20.72
CA LEU A 280 -4.70 -8.24 -20.91
C LEU A 280 -4.28 -9.62 -21.38
N ASN A 281 -3.44 -9.66 -22.42
CA ASN A 281 -2.98 -10.84 -23.13
C ASN A 281 -1.50 -10.70 -23.56
N ASP A 282 -0.95 -11.70 -24.24
CA ASP A 282 0.47 -11.72 -24.66
C ASP A 282 0.89 -10.55 -25.56
N VAL A 283 -0.04 -9.91 -26.27
CA VAL A 283 0.26 -8.70 -27.06
C VAL A 283 0.49 -7.52 -26.12
N THR A 284 -0.39 -7.35 -25.13
CA THR A 284 -0.35 -6.21 -24.20
C THR A 284 0.89 -6.20 -23.29
N ILE A 285 1.44 -7.37 -22.96
CA ILE A 285 2.61 -7.50 -22.08
C ILE A 285 3.89 -6.95 -22.73
N LYS A 286 3.94 -6.86 -24.07
CA LYS A 286 5.11 -6.33 -24.78
C LYS A 286 5.31 -4.83 -24.57
N GLU A 287 4.25 -4.09 -24.26
CA GLU A 287 4.25 -2.63 -24.10
C GLU A 287 5.10 -2.12 -22.93
N PHE A 288 5.36 -2.95 -21.93
CA PHE A 288 6.20 -2.60 -20.78
C PHE A 288 7.51 -3.41 -20.70
N SER A 289 7.95 -3.97 -21.84
CA SER A 289 9.23 -4.68 -21.96
C SER A 289 10.47 -3.78 -21.76
N ASN A 290 10.26 -2.47 -21.69
CA ASN A 290 11.27 -1.44 -21.43
C ASN A 290 11.47 -1.13 -19.93
N LEU A 291 10.68 -1.72 -19.01
CA LEU A 291 10.76 -1.45 -17.58
C LEU A 291 11.96 -2.13 -16.91
N LYS A 292 13.14 -1.53 -17.05
CA LYS A 292 14.42 -2.11 -16.62
C LYS A 292 14.54 -2.40 -15.12
N LEU A 293 13.75 -1.73 -14.29
CA LEU A 293 13.77 -1.89 -12.82
C LEU A 293 12.70 -2.86 -12.31
N LEU A 294 11.83 -3.38 -13.19
CA LEU A 294 10.75 -4.24 -12.78
C LEU A 294 11.31 -5.56 -12.24
N ASP A 295 11.04 -5.81 -10.96
CA ASP A 295 11.50 -6.95 -10.16
C ASP A 295 10.40 -7.99 -9.97
N TYR A 296 9.18 -7.51 -9.76
CA TYR A 296 8.00 -8.33 -9.51
C TYR A 296 6.86 -7.96 -10.45
N ILE A 297 6.22 -8.98 -11.03
CA ILE A 297 4.96 -8.83 -11.75
C ILE A 297 3.95 -9.91 -11.36
N ASN A 298 2.71 -9.52 -11.12
CA ASN A 298 1.58 -10.43 -10.99
C ASN A 298 0.63 -10.29 -12.19
N VAL A 299 0.46 -11.39 -12.91
CA VAL A 299 -0.46 -11.53 -14.06
C VAL A 299 -1.51 -12.61 -13.82
N ALA A 300 -1.73 -13.01 -12.57
CA ALA A 300 -2.78 -13.97 -12.20
C ALA A 300 -4.16 -13.52 -12.70
N ASP A 301 -4.99 -14.46 -13.14
CA ASP A 301 -6.36 -14.18 -13.60
C ASP A 301 -6.46 -13.18 -14.79
N THR A 302 -5.42 -13.12 -15.63
CA THR A 302 -5.41 -12.42 -16.92
C THR A 302 -5.48 -13.43 -18.10
N SER A 303 -5.50 -12.95 -19.35
CA SER A 303 -5.38 -13.79 -20.55
C SER A 303 -3.93 -13.89 -21.07
N VAL A 304 -2.94 -13.57 -20.23
CA VAL A 304 -1.51 -13.77 -20.53
C VAL A 304 -1.19 -15.26 -20.44
N THR A 305 -0.37 -15.76 -21.35
CA THR A 305 0.04 -17.16 -21.43
C THR A 305 1.56 -17.32 -21.31
N ASP A 306 2.03 -18.57 -21.30
CA ASP A 306 3.45 -18.91 -21.29
C ASP A 306 4.23 -18.37 -22.51
N LYS A 307 3.54 -18.00 -23.60
CA LYS A 307 4.12 -17.32 -24.76
C LYS A 307 4.74 -15.96 -24.42
N SER A 308 4.35 -15.36 -23.31
CA SER A 308 4.95 -14.11 -22.82
C SER A 308 6.29 -14.33 -22.10
N LEU A 309 6.61 -15.54 -21.65
CA LEU A 309 7.83 -15.80 -20.86
C LEU A 309 9.13 -15.40 -21.59
N PRO A 310 9.34 -15.72 -22.88
CA PRO A 310 10.56 -15.29 -23.57
C PRO A 310 10.73 -13.77 -23.66
N PHE A 311 9.64 -13.00 -23.57
CA PHE A 311 9.67 -11.54 -23.56
C PHE A 311 9.95 -11.02 -22.14
N LEU A 312 9.23 -11.54 -21.14
CA LEU A 312 9.42 -11.18 -19.74
C LEU A 312 10.84 -11.51 -19.24
N ALA A 313 11.44 -12.59 -19.74
CA ALA A 313 12.82 -12.98 -19.42
C ALA A 313 13.88 -11.97 -19.88
N LYS A 314 13.54 -11.07 -20.80
CA LYS A 314 14.45 -10.01 -21.27
C LYS A 314 14.48 -8.81 -20.32
N LEU A 315 13.54 -8.72 -19.39
CA LEU A 315 13.57 -7.69 -18.35
C LEU A 315 14.74 -8.01 -17.39
N PRO A 316 15.77 -7.16 -17.32
CA PRO A 316 17.03 -7.52 -16.67
C PRO A 316 16.87 -7.77 -15.17
N SER A 317 16.00 -6.99 -14.52
CA SER A 317 15.80 -7.03 -13.06
C SER A 317 14.65 -7.93 -12.62
N LEU A 318 13.93 -8.61 -13.53
CA LEU A 318 12.70 -9.32 -13.17
C LEU A 318 13.01 -10.66 -12.48
N HIS A 319 12.84 -10.75 -11.16
CA HIS A 319 13.10 -11.98 -10.41
C HIS A 319 11.85 -12.81 -10.16
N LYS A 320 10.65 -12.21 -10.15
CA LYS A 320 9.43 -12.94 -9.79
C LYS A 320 8.24 -12.61 -10.69
N ILE A 321 7.64 -13.65 -11.26
CA ILE A 321 6.35 -13.62 -11.94
C ILE A 321 5.37 -14.46 -11.14
N THR A 322 4.27 -13.86 -10.71
CA THR A 322 3.13 -14.58 -10.15
C THR A 322 2.07 -14.79 -11.24
N ILE A 323 1.64 -16.04 -11.39
CA ILE A 323 0.60 -16.46 -12.32
C ILE A 323 -0.48 -17.23 -11.55
N ARG A 324 -1.67 -17.37 -12.15
CA ARG A 324 -2.62 -18.40 -11.75
C ARG A 324 -2.85 -19.31 -12.93
N ALA A 325 -2.47 -20.58 -12.80
CA ALA A 325 -2.66 -21.56 -13.86
C ALA A 325 -4.13 -21.99 -14.00
N ASN A 326 -4.95 -21.10 -14.57
CA ASN A 326 -6.31 -21.38 -14.99
C ASN A 326 -6.30 -21.59 -16.52
N HIS A 327 -6.26 -22.82 -17.02
CA HIS A 327 -6.28 -23.22 -18.46
C HIS A 327 -5.21 -22.62 -19.43
N PHE A 328 -4.69 -21.42 -19.18
CA PHE A 328 -3.81 -20.65 -20.08
C PHE A 328 -2.32 -20.88 -19.82
N TRP A 329 -1.96 -21.33 -18.62
CA TRP A 329 -0.60 -21.71 -18.24
C TRP A 329 -0.58 -23.23 -18.03
N THR A 330 0.13 -23.97 -18.88
CA THR A 330 0.19 -25.43 -18.74
C THR A 330 1.22 -25.82 -17.67
N VAL A 331 0.71 -26.16 -16.48
CA VAL A 331 1.47 -26.45 -15.24
C VAL A 331 2.62 -27.45 -15.42
N ASN A 332 2.46 -28.42 -16.32
CA ASN A 332 3.44 -29.49 -16.52
C ASN A 332 4.68 -29.08 -17.36
N LYS A 333 4.79 -27.82 -17.78
CA LYS A 333 5.89 -27.34 -18.67
C LYS A 333 6.43 -25.95 -18.37
N ILE A 334 6.10 -25.32 -17.24
CA ILE A 334 6.60 -23.98 -16.93
C ILE A 334 8.08 -24.08 -16.53
N LYS A 335 8.95 -24.11 -17.53
CA LYS A 335 10.38 -23.95 -17.36
C LYS A 335 10.69 -22.46 -17.41
N SER A 336 11.26 -21.95 -16.34
CA SER A 336 11.76 -20.59 -16.36
C SER A 336 12.82 -20.45 -17.46
N PRO A 337 12.72 -19.43 -18.33
CA PRO A 337 13.70 -19.20 -19.39
C PRO A 337 15.09 -18.80 -18.86
N ARG A 338 15.21 -18.39 -17.58
CA ARG A 338 16.48 -18.13 -16.91
C ARG A 338 16.45 -18.61 -15.44
N PRO A 339 17.57 -19.10 -14.87
CA PRO A 339 17.58 -19.78 -13.57
C PRO A 339 17.22 -18.87 -12.38
N ASP A 340 17.41 -17.57 -12.51
CA ASP A 340 17.15 -16.53 -11.52
C ASP A 340 15.73 -15.94 -11.57
N LEU A 341 14.93 -16.32 -12.58
CA LEU A 341 13.53 -15.91 -12.71
C LEU A 341 12.61 -16.98 -12.09
N ILE A 342 11.91 -16.60 -11.03
CA ILE A 342 10.93 -17.45 -10.34
C ILE A 342 9.56 -17.22 -10.98
N VAL A 343 8.93 -18.31 -11.43
CA VAL A 343 7.53 -18.30 -11.85
C VAL A 343 6.71 -19.05 -10.79
N GLU A 344 5.90 -18.32 -10.04
CA GLU A 344 5.09 -18.84 -8.93
C GLU A 344 3.62 -18.97 -9.36
N ASP A 345 3.05 -20.18 -9.22
CA ASP A 345 1.62 -20.42 -9.43
C ASP A 345 0.83 -20.32 -8.13
N VAL A 346 -0.12 -19.39 -8.07
CA VAL A 346 -1.00 -19.14 -6.91
C VAL A 346 -2.34 -19.88 -6.97
N THR A 347 -2.48 -20.90 -7.82
CA THR A 347 -3.68 -21.77 -7.82
C THR A 347 -3.95 -22.44 -6.47
N GLY A 348 -2.90 -22.81 -5.74
CA GLY A 348 -2.98 -23.51 -4.45
C GLY A 348 -3.41 -22.65 -3.25
N SER A 349 -3.32 -21.32 -3.33
CA SER A 349 -3.57 -20.44 -2.18
C SER A 349 -5.05 -20.11 -1.92
N ALA A 350 -5.97 -20.66 -2.74
CA ALA A 350 -7.40 -20.31 -2.73
C ALA A 350 -8.34 -21.47 -2.36
N ARG A 351 -7.83 -22.66 -2.02
CA ARG A 351 -8.68 -23.76 -1.58
C ARG A 351 -8.76 -23.76 -0.06
N ALA A 352 -9.95 -23.49 0.47
CA ALA A 352 -10.27 -23.95 1.82
C ALA A 352 -9.98 -25.46 1.85
N PRO A 353 -9.34 -25.98 2.91
CA PRO A 353 -9.14 -27.41 3.06
C PRO A 353 -10.49 -28.10 2.88
N VAL A 354 -10.52 -29.23 2.16
CA VAL A 354 -11.77 -29.97 1.91
C VAL A 354 -12.43 -30.33 3.26
N GLU A 355 -11.62 -30.51 4.31
CA GLU A 355 -12.05 -30.75 5.68
C GLU A 355 -12.96 -29.64 6.27
N VAL A 356 -12.93 -28.41 5.75
CA VAL A 356 -13.84 -27.33 6.18
C VAL A 356 -15.27 -27.55 5.67
N PHE A 357 -15.44 -28.41 4.67
CA PHE A 357 -16.74 -28.81 4.11
C PHE A 357 -17.19 -30.21 4.56
N ASP A 358 -16.43 -30.87 5.44
CA ASP A 358 -16.87 -32.13 6.01
C ASP A 358 -18.13 -31.90 6.86
N PRO A 359 -19.12 -32.81 6.80
CA PRO A 359 -20.29 -32.74 7.66
C PRO A 359 -19.82 -32.71 9.11
N LEU A 360 -20.24 -31.69 9.87
CA LEU A 360 -20.13 -31.73 11.33
C LEU A 360 -20.94 -32.95 11.79
N HIS A 361 -20.25 -34.03 12.15
CA HIS A 361 -20.84 -35.24 12.69
C HIS A 361 -21.55 -35.01 14.01
#